data_AF-A0A5J4VTG5-F1
#
_entry.id   AF-A0A5J4VTG5-F1
#
_cell.length_a   1.000
_cell.length_b   1.000
_cell.length_c   1.000
_cell.angle_alpha   90.00
_cell.angle_beta   90.00
_cell.angle_gamma   90.00
#
_symmetry.space_group_name_H-M   'P 1'
#
loop_
_entity.id
_entity.type
_entity.pdbx_description
1 polymer ?
#
loop_
_entity_poly.entity_id
_entity_poly.type
_entity_poly.pdbx_seq_one_letter_code
_entity_poly.pdbx_strand_id
1 'polypeptide(L)'
;MDAHIRIQFGMLSGEEIVRASSAKITQHNLYQYSNHIPLDGGPLDRRLGLSSKDGYCSTCGEQLSECVGHFGFLKLTLPVFHIGFFRVILTTLQCMCKYCGRVMMKDFVERDRIVSLLQSGNIESMRRNQIVKKNIEQAKKMHKCSYCMKANSQVKKVAPLKLSHMILSEKTGIAKQQLERKCSNAIKYDIDLQEHLNRAQETINPMRALELFKLMPDEDAMLIGFLPPITRPEQMILTHLPVPPAC
;
A
#
# COMPACT_ATOMS: atom_id res chain seq x y z
N MET A 1 8.43 -17.09 -36.04
CA MET A 1 8.77 -16.91 -34.61
C MET A 1 7.62 -16.12 -34.00
N ASP A 2 6.58 -16.81 -33.56
CA ASP A 2 5.40 -16.17 -32.97
C ASP A 2 5.80 -15.57 -31.62
N ALA A 3 5.97 -14.25 -31.60
CA ALA A 3 6.06 -13.50 -30.36
C ALA A 3 4.68 -13.59 -29.70
N HIS A 4 4.49 -14.55 -28.79
CA HIS A 4 3.31 -14.60 -27.95
C HIS A 4 3.24 -13.31 -27.12
N ILE A 5 2.35 -12.40 -27.52
CA ILE A 5 2.04 -11.19 -26.76
C ILE A 5 1.38 -11.64 -25.45
N ARG A 6 1.99 -11.29 -24.32
CA ARG A 6 1.47 -11.59 -22.98
C ARG A 6 1.14 -10.27 -22.28
N ILE A 7 -0.02 -10.23 -21.62
CA ILE A 7 -0.40 -9.11 -20.76
C ILE A 7 -0.01 -9.48 -19.32
N GLN A 8 0.81 -8.63 -18.70
CA GLN A 8 1.20 -8.80 -17.31
C GLN A 8 0.56 -7.72 -16.45
N PHE A 9 -0.27 -8.12 -15.50
CA PHE A 9 -0.87 -7.22 -14.54
C PHE A 9 0.12 -6.89 -13.42
N GLY A 10 0.10 -5.64 -12.98
CA GLY A 10 0.95 -5.12 -11.92
C GLY A 10 0.31 -3.95 -11.21
N MET A 11 1.07 -3.30 -10.35
CA MET A 11 0.65 -2.11 -9.63
C MET A 11 1.65 -1.00 -9.88
N LEU A 12 1.16 0.19 -10.22
CA LEU A 12 2.04 1.34 -10.45
C LEU A 12 2.47 1.95 -9.12
N SER A 13 3.78 2.12 -8.96
CA SER A 13 4.36 2.98 -7.93
C SER A 13 4.03 4.46 -8.21
N GLY A 14 4.20 5.30 -7.18
CA GLY A 14 4.05 6.75 -7.36
C GLY A 14 4.99 7.31 -8.42
N GLU A 15 6.21 6.79 -8.51
CA GLU A 15 7.20 7.20 -9.52
C GLU A 15 6.80 6.76 -10.93
N GLU A 16 6.23 5.57 -11.09
CA GLU A 16 5.69 5.11 -12.37
C GLU A 16 4.49 5.95 -12.81
N ILE A 17 3.59 6.30 -11.90
CA ILE A 17 2.46 7.19 -12.19
C ILE A 17 2.99 8.55 -12.68
N VAL A 18 3.96 9.14 -12.00
CA VAL A 18 4.55 10.42 -12.40
C VAL A 18 5.22 10.31 -13.77
N ARG A 19 5.99 9.25 -14.04
CA ARG A 19 6.64 9.04 -15.34
C ARG A 19 5.65 8.84 -16.49
N ALA A 20 4.52 8.20 -16.23
CA ALA A 20 3.46 7.99 -17.22
C ALA A 20 2.57 9.23 -17.44
N SER A 21 2.76 10.30 -16.67
CA SER A 21 1.89 11.47 -16.67
C SER A 21 2.50 12.66 -17.40
N SER A 22 1.67 13.40 -18.14
CA SER A 22 2.05 14.60 -18.89
C SER A 22 1.84 15.90 -18.09
N ALA A 23 0.97 15.88 -17.08
CA ALA A 23 0.69 17.05 -16.26
C ALA A 23 0.50 16.69 -14.77
N LYS A 24 0.90 17.62 -13.91
CA LYS A 24 0.60 17.57 -12.47
C LYS A 24 -0.64 18.41 -12.20
N ILE A 25 -1.63 17.82 -11.54
CA ILE A 25 -2.86 18.52 -11.14
C ILE A 25 -2.66 19.14 -9.76
N THR A 26 -2.94 20.43 -9.66
CA THR A 26 -2.75 21.22 -8.45
C THR A 26 -3.97 22.07 -8.11
N GLN A 27 -4.78 22.42 -9.11
CA GLN A 27 -5.94 23.27 -8.97
C GLN A 27 -7.22 22.43 -9.01
N HIS A 28 -8.25 22.87 -8.29
CA HIS A 28 -9.57 22.24 -8.30
C HIS A 28 -10.53 22.88 -9.31
N ASN A 29 -10.26 24.12 -9.72
CA ASN A 29 -11.08 24.86 -10.68
C ASN A 29 -10.91 24.30 -12.09
N LEU A 30 -12.03 24.22 -12.83
CA LEU A 30 -12.07 23.69 -14.20
C LEU A 30 -11.61 24.72 -15.24
N TYR A 31 -12.10 25.94 -15.10
CA TYR A 31 -11.89 27.04 -16.05
C TYR A 31 -11.37 28.28 -15.32
N GLN A 32 -10.68 29.14 -16.07
CA GLN A 32 -10.37 30.49 -15.63
C GLN A 32 -11.66 31.33 -15.53
N TYR A 33 -11.78 32.16 -14.48
CA TYR A 33 -12.96 33.00 -14.24
C TYR A 33 -13.22 34.03 -15.35
N SER A 34 -12.20 34.41 -16.11
CA SER A 34 -12.26 35.50 -17.09
C SER A 34 -12.72 35.09 -18.48
N ASN A 35 -12.45 33.86 -18.93
CA ASN A 35 -12.48 33.56 -20.37
C ASN A 35 -12.95 32.15 -20.76
N HIS A 36 -13.58 31.35 -19.89
CA HIS A 36 -14.00 29.96 -20.19
C HIS A 36 -12.88 29.06 -20.77
N ILE A 37 -11.61 29.46 -20.61
CA ILE A 37 -10.46 28.66 -21.02
C ILE A 37 -10.15 27.66 -19.89
N PRO A 38 -9.89 26.39 -20.20
CA PRO A 38 -9.48 25.41 -19.20
C PRO A 38 -8.24 25.89 -18.43
N LEU A 39 -8.23 25.65 -17.12
CA LEU A 39 -7.15 26.10 -16.25
C LEU A 39 -5.95 25.16 -16.31
N ASP A 40 -4.74 25.70 -16.48
CA ASP A 40 -3.50 24.95 -16.38
C ASP A 40 -3.34 24.34 -14.96
N GLY A 41 -3.03 23.06 -14.90
CA GLY A 41 -2.96 22.29 -13.66
C GLY A 41 -4.32 22.05 -13.00
N GLY A 42 -5.43 22.34 -13.69
CA GLY A 42 -6.79 21.95 -13.31
C GLY A 42 -7.22 20.63 -13.96
N PRO A 43 -8.42 20.11 -13.65
CA PRO A 43 -8.89 18.81 -14.16
C PRO A 43 -9.08 18.74 -15.68
N LEU A 44 -9.26 19.88 -16.36
CA LEU A 44 -9.44 19.98 -17.82
C LEU A 44 -8.20 20.54 -18.53
N ASP A 45 -7.02 20.46 -17.91
CA ASP A 45 -5.76 20.90 -18.49
C ASP A 45 -5.55 20.27 -19.88
N ARG A 46 -5.30 21.11 -20.90
CA ARG A 46 -5.17 20.68 -22.31
C ARG A 46 -4.01 19.73 -22.56
N ARG A 47 -3.07 19.60 -21.62
CA ARG A 47 -2.03 18.56 -21.65
C ARG A 47 -2.57 17.15 -21.41
N LEU A 48 -3.75 17.01 -20.81
CA LEU A 48 -4.43 15.71 -20.61
C LEU A 48 -5.21 15.24 -21.84
N GLY A 49 -5.36 16.10 -22.84
CA GLY A 49 -6.22 15.91 -24.00
C GLY A 49 -7.22 17.05 -24.15
N LEU A 50 -8.18 16.87 -25.05
CA LEU A 50 -9.22 17.84 -25.34
C LEU A 50 -10.59 17.24 -25.00
N SER A 51 -11.51 18.09 -24.55
CA SER A 51 -12.92 17.72 -24.36
C SER A 51 -13.85 18.40 -25.38
N SER A 52 -13.32 19.34 -26.19
CA SER A 52 -14.02 20.04 -27.25
C SER A 52 -13.23 19.97 -28.56
N LYS A 53 -13.91 20.16 -29.69
CA LYS A 53 -13.28 20.19 -31.03
C LYS A 53 -12.42 21.43 -31.25
N ASP A 54 -12.61 22.46 -30.42
CA ASP A 54 -11.93 23.73 -30.53
C ASP A 54 -10.56 23.67 -29.85
N GLY A 55 -9.50 23.65 -30.68
CA GLY A 55 -8.11 23.73 -30.24
C GLY A 55 -7.32 22.44 -30.47
N TYR A 56 -6.13 22.41 -29.89
CA TYR A 56 -5.14 21.35 -30.06
C TYR A 56 -4.62 20.92 -28.69
N CYS A 57 -4.36 19.62 -28.51
CA CYS A 57 -3.79 19.11 -27.27
C CYS A 57 -2.39 19.69 -27.07
N SER A 58 -2.09 20.16 -25.86
CA SER A 58 -0.80 20.77 -25.55
C SER A 58 0.35 19.76 -25.42
N THR A 59 0.06 18.45 -25.43
CA THR A 59 1.05 17.38 -25.32
C THR A 59 1.40 16.77 -26.68
N CYS A 60 0.42 16.27 -27.44
CA CYS A 60 0.67 15.68 -28.75
C CYS A 60 0.50 16.65 -29.93
N GLY A 61 -0.13 17.81 -29.74
CA GLY A 61 -0.42 18.77 -30.82
C GLY A 61 -1.60 18.37 -31.71
N GLU A 62 -2.27 17.26 -31.43
CA GLU A 62 -3.37 16.73 -32.24
C GLU A 62 -4.73 17.32 -31.85
N GLN A 63 -5.69 17.22 -32.79
CA GLN A 63 -7.12 17.52 -32.55
C GLN A 63 -7.83 16.38 -31.82
N LEU A 64 -9.07 16.62 -31.38
CA LEU A 64 -9.87 15.68 -30.58
C LEU A 64 -10.00 14.28 -31.20
N SER A 65 -10.11 14.15 -32.53
CA SER A 65 -10.28 12.84 -33.18
C SER A 65 -9.02 11.96 -33.15
N GLU A 66 -7.84 12.58 -33.22
CA GLU A 66 -6.56 11.87 -33.31
C GLU A 66 -5.83 11.80 -31.96
N CYS A 67 -6.25 12.60 -30.97
CA CYS A 67 -5.65 12.59 -29.63
C CYS A 67 -6.04 11.32 -28.86
N VAL A 68 -5.05 10.50 -28.53
CA VAL A 68 -5.22 9.28 -27.71
C VAL A 68 -5.47 9.55 -26.22
N GLY A 69 -5.28 10.79 -25.78
CA GLY A 69 -5.36 11.18 -24.38
C GLY A 69 -4.08 10.94 -23.59
N HIS A 70 -3.88 11.76 -22.56
CA HIS A 70 -2.67 11.72 -21.75
C HIS A 70 -3.01 11.73 -20.26
N PHE A 71 -2.39 10.85 -19.49
CA PHE A 71 -2.59 10.82 -18.05
C PHE A 71 -1.97 12.05 -17.38
N GLY A 72 -2.59 12.46 -16.28
CA GLY A 72 -1.98 13.35 -15.30
C GLY A 72 -1.74 12.63 -13.99
N PHE A 73 -1.21 13.34 -13.00
CA PHE A 73 -1.16 12.84 -11.64
C PHE A 73 -1.51 13.90 -10.60
N LEU A 74 -2.08 13.44 -9.50
CA LEU A 74 -2.29 14.20 -8.28
C LEU A 74 -1.37 13.64 -7.19
N LYS A 75 -0.45 14.47 -6.67
CA LYS A 75 0.38 14.11 -5.52
C LYS A 75 -0.42 14.31 -4.23
N LEU A 76 -0.61 13.26 -3.45
CA LEU A 76 -1.31 13.34 -2.17
C LEU A 76 -0.35 13.86 -1.09
N THR A 77 -0.85 14.76 -0.24
CA THR A 77 -0.08 15.28 0.91
C THR A 77 0.19 14.19 1.94
N LEU A 78 -0.80 13.32 2.16
CA LEU A 78 -0.70 12.14 3.01
C LEU A 78 -1.14 10.91 2.23
N PRO A 79 -0.51 9.75 2.44
CA PRO A 79 -0.90 8.52 1.79
C PRO A 79 -2.28 8.05 2.22
N VAL A 80 -2.94 7.30 1.35
CA VAL A 80 -4.27 6.75 1.56
C VAL A 80 -4.28 5.25 1.23
N PHE A 81 -5.08 4.48 1.94
CA PHE A 81 -5.30 3.07 1.58
C PHE A 81 -6.03 2.95 0.24
N HIS A 82 -5.50 2.14 -0.67
CA HIS A 82 -6.26 1.78 -1.86
C HIS A 82 -7.43 0.86 -1.47
N ILE A 83 -8.67 1.29 -1.71
CA ILE A 83 -9.88 0.57 -1.27
C ILE A 83 -9.96 -0.85 -1.84
N GLY A 84 -9.59 -1.03 -3.12
CA GLY A 84 -9.57 -2.34 -3.78
C GLY A 84 -8.55 -3.32 -3.19
N PHE A 85 -7.50 -2.81 -2.53
CA PHE A 85 -6.46 -3.63 -1.91
C PHE A 85 -6.60 -3.69 -0.38
N PHE A 86 -7.61 -3.04 0.21
CA PHE A 86 -7.72 -2.94 1.67
C PHE A 86 -7.72 -4.30 2.39
N ARG A 87 -8.37 -5.31 1.79
CA ARG A 87 -8.36 -6.69 2.31
C ARG A 87 -6.96 -7.34 2.23
N VAL A 88 -6.22 -7.06 1.17
CA VAL A 88 -4.85 -7.55 0.97
C VAL A 88 -3.90 -6.85 1.94
N ILE A 89 -4.01 -5.52 2.08
CA ILE A 89 -3.28 -4.71 3.07
C ILE A 89 -3.43 -5.30 4.48
N LEU A 90 -4.67 -5.57 4.91
CA LEU A 90 -4.93 -6.21 6.19
C LEU A 90 -4.24 -7.58 6.31
N THR A 91 -4.35 -8.42 5.27
CA THR A 91 -3.73 -9.75 5.25
C THR A 91 -2.21 -9.67 5.33
N THR A 92 -1.58 -8.78 4.56
CA THR A 92 -0.13 -8.52 4.60
C THR A 92 0.31 -8.07 5.99
N LEU A 93 -0.39 -7.10 6.58
CA LEU A 93 -0.12 -6.65 7.95
C LEU A 93 -0.28 -7.80 8.95
N GLN A 94 -1.25 -8.69 8.80
CA GLN A 94 -1.38 -9.86 9.69
C GLN A 94 -0.22 -10.86 9.56
N CYS A 95 0.44 -10.94 8.40
CA CYS A 95 1.53 -11.90 8.17
C CYS A 95 2.91 -11.38 8.60
N MET A 96 3.11 -10.07 8.65
CA MET A 96 4.42 -9.47 8.94
C MET A 96 4.60 -9.02 10.39
N CYS A 97 5.85 -8.92 10.84
CA CYS A 97 6.21 -8.29 12.10
C CYS A 97 6.15 -6.75 12.02
N LYS A 98 5.49 -6.09 12.98
CA LYS A 98 5.35 -4.61 13.00
C LYS A 98 6.60 -3.87 13.49
N TYR A 99 7.67 -4.60 13.75
CA TYR A 99 8.91 -4.05 14.26
C TYR A 99 10.08 -4.24 13.29
N CYS A 100 10.23 -5.43 12.70
CA CYS A 100 11.34 -5.72 11.77
C CYS A 100 10.91 -5.88 10.30
N GLY A 101 9.61 -5.80 9.97
CA GLY A 101 9.13 -5.89 8.59
C GLY A 101 9.14 -7.30 7.96
N ARG A 102 9.75 -8.29 8.61
CA ARG A 102 9.84 -9.68 8.10
C ARG A 102 8.50 -10.41 8.18
N VAL A 103 8.24 -11.30 7.21
CA VAL A 103 7.10 -12.22 7.25
C VAL A 103 7.33 -13.32 8.29
N MET A 104 6.33 -13.60 9.10
CA MET A 104 6.46 -14.54 10.21
C MET A 104 6.33 -15.99 9.74
N MET A 105 7.45 -16.70 9.71
CA MET A 105 7.54 -18.13 9.41
C MET A 105 8.18 -18.87 10.57
N LYS A 106 7.77 -20.11 10.85
CA LYS A 106 8.37 -20.92 11.93
C LYS A 106 9.65 -21.61 11.50
N ASP A 107 9.64 -22.15 10.30
CA ASP A 107 10.73 -22.96 9.76
C ASP A 107 11.48 -22.15 8.70
N PHE A 108 12.74 -21.81 9.01
CA PHE A 108 13.62 -21.07 8.10
C PHE A 108 14.08 -21.92 6.91
N VAL A 109 14.22 -23.24 7.10
CA VAL A 109 14.62 -24.16 6.03
C VAL A 109 13.48 -24.32 5.03
N GLU A 110 12.23 -24.48 5.50
CA GLU A 110 11.05 -24.48 4.63
C GLU A 110 10.92 -23.14 3.90
N ARG A 111 11.14 -22.02 4.60
CA ARG A 111 11.13 -20.68 4.00
C ARG A 111 12.10 -20.57 2.83
N ASP A 112 13.37 -20.92 3.02
CA ASP A 112 14.38 -20.79 1.96
C ASP A 112 14.11 -21.71 0.76
N ARG A 113 13.59 -22.92 1.01
CA ARG A 113 13.12 -23.82 -0.05
C ARG A 113 11.98 -23.21 -0.87
N ILE A 114 10.99 -22.62 -0.21
CA ILE A 114 9.85 -21.98 -0.89
C ILE A 114 10.32 -20.75 -1.67
N VAL A 115 11.19 -19.91 -1.10
CA VAL A 115 11.74 -18.73 -1.80
C VAL A 115 12.45 -19.16 -3.07
N SER A 116 13.36 -20.14 -2.98
CA SER A 116 14.10 -20.68 -4.14
C SER A 116 13.15 -21.19 -5.23
N LEU A 117 12.10 -21.91 -4.81
CA LEU A 117 11.08 -22.44 -5.70
C LEU A 117 10.28 -21.31 -6.39
N LEU A 118 9.86 -20.27 -5.65
CA LEU A 118 9.12 -19.14 -6.21
C LEU A 118 9.96 -18.24 -7.12
N GLN A 119 11.27 -18.14 -6.85
CA GLN A 119 12.23 -17.40 -7.68
C GLN A 119 12.52 -18.10 -9.01
N SER A 120 12.44 -19.43 -9.06
CA SER A 120 12.63 -20.18 -10.32
C SER A 120 11.63 -19.81 -11.42
N GLY A 121 10.48 -19.23 -11.06
CA GLY A 121 9.43 -18.81 -12.00
C GLY A 121 8.68 -19.94 -12.70
N ASN A 122 9.19 -21.18 -12.63
CA ASN A 122 8.64 -22.35 -13.30
C ASN A 122 7.60 -23.06 -12.43
N ILE A 123 6.57 -22.31 -12.03
CA ILE A 123 5.48 -22.81 -11.21
C ILE A 123 4.13 -22.45 -11.83
N GLU A 124 3.24 -23.43 -11.84
CA GLU A 124 1.86 -23.23 -12.25
C GLU A 124 1.12 -22.31 -11.25
N SER A 125 0.29 -21.41 -11.78
CA SER A 125 -0.48 -20.43 -10.98
C SER A 125 -1.28 -21.08 -9.84
N MET A 126 -1.93 -22.22 -10.09
CA MET A 126 -2.72 -22.91 -9.07
C MET A 126 -1.85 -23.38 -7.90
N ARG A 127 -0.71 -24.01 -8.20
CA ARG A 127 0.26 -24.46 -7.19
C ARG A 127 0.87 -23.30 -6.41
N ARG A 128 1.18 -22.18 -7.09
CA ARG A 128 1.63 -20.94 -6.44
C ARG A 128 0.63 -20.46 -5.40
N ASN A 129 -0.65 -20.37 -5.79
CA ASN A 129 -1.72 -19.89 -4.93
C ASN A 129 -1.93 -20.78 -3.70
N GLN A 130 -1.80 -22.11 -3.85
CA GLN A 130 -1.86 -23.04 -2.72
C GLN A 130 -0.73 -22.82 -1.71
N ILE A 131 0.52 -22.67 -2.20
CA ILE A 131 1.68 -22.41 -1.35
C ILE A 131 1.52 -21.08 -0.60
N VAL A 132 1.18 -20.01 -1.32
CA VAL A 132 0.97 -18.67 -0.73
C VAL A 132 -0.15 -18.70 0.31
N LYS A 133 -1.27 -19.38 0.03
CA LYS A 133 -2.38 -19.52 0.97
C LYS A 133 -1.94 -20.22 2.26
N LYS A 134 -1.19 -21.34 2.14
CA LYS A 134 -0.63 -22.06 3.30
C LYS A 134 0.27 -21.15 4.14
N ASN A 135 1.15 -20.40 3.50
CA ASN A 135 2.08 -19.48 4.18
C ASN A 135 1.33 -18.37 4.94
N ILE A 136 0.31 -17.77 4.30
CA ILE A 136 -0.53 -16.74 4.92
C ILE A 136 -1.25 -17.30 6.17
N GLU A 137 -1.82 -18.50 6.08
CA GLU A 137 -2.52 -19.15 7.19
C GLU A 137 -1.57 -19.47 8.36
N GLN A 138 -0.34 -19.90 8.08
CA GLN A 138 0.69 -20.14 9.09
C GLN A 138 1.14 -18.83 9.75
N ALA A 139 1.43 -17.80 8.95
CA ALA A 139 1.89 -16.51 9.45
C ALA A 139 0.86 -15.84 10.36
N LYS A 140 -0.44 -15.90 10.01
CA LYS A 140 -1.54 -15.35 10.84
C LYS A 140 -1.65 -15.95 12.24
N LYS A 141 -1.18 -17.19 12.43
CA LYS A 141 -1.19 -17.91 13.72
C LYS A 141 0.00 -17.55 14.61
N MET A 142 0.97 -16.78 14.10
CA MET A 142 2.15 -16.40 14.84
C MET A 142 1.89 -15.17 15.72
N HIS A 143 2.21 -15.29 17.01
CA HIS A 143 2.10 -14.20 17.99
C HIS A 143 3.44 -13.66 18.49
N LYS A 144 4.54 -14.30 18.10
CA LYS A 144 5.92 -13.89 18.40
C LYS A 144 6.73 -13.96 17.12
N CYS A 145 7.51 -12.92 16.83
CA CYS A 145 8.34 -12.89 15.64
C CYS A 145 9.52 -13.85 15.77
N SER A 146 9.73 -14.72 14.77
CA SER A 146 10.86 -15.66 14.73
C SER A 146 12.22 -14.98 14.55
N TYR A 147 12.26 -13.72 14.09
CA TYR A 147 13.48 -12.96 13.86
C TYR A 147 13.85 -12.09 15.07
N CYS A 148 12.98 -11.15 15.45
CA CYS A 148 13.28 -10.19 16.52
C CYS A 148 12.69 -10.54 17.89
N MET A 149 12.00 -11.69 18.01
CA MET A 149 11.39 -12.19 19.25
C MET A 149 10.34 -11.29 19.91
N LYS A 150 10.00 -10.14 19.33
CA LYS A 150 8.93 -9.26 19.82
C LYS A 150 7.56 -9.91 19.63
N ALA A 151 6.67 -9.66 20.59
CA ALA A 151 5.26 -10.05 20.50
C ALA A 151 4.59 -9.27 19.36
N ASN A 152 3.72 -9.95 18.61
CA ASN A 152 3.01 -9.39 17.46
C ASN A 152 1.56 -9.87 17.55
N SER A 153 0.66 -9.00 18.02
CA SER A 153 -0.76 -9.34 18.00
C SER A 153 -1.29 -9.34 16.56
N GLN A 154 -2.46 -9.94 16.38
CA GLN A 154 -3.18 -9.80 15.13
C GLN A 154 -3.65 -8.34 14.93
N VAL A 155 -3.62 -7.92 13.68
CA VAL A 155 -4.22 -6.66 13.23
C VAL A 155 -5.68 -6.92 12.90
N LYS A 156 -6.57 -6.04 13.38
CA LYS A 156 -8.02 -6.13 13.15
C LYS A 156 -8.52 -4.89 12.42
N LYS A 157 -9.55 -5.06 11.59
CA LYS A 157 -10.35 -3.95 11.06
C LYS A 157 -11.34 -3.52 12.14
N VAL A 158 -11.24 -2.27 12.59
CA VAL A 158 -12.11 -1.73 13.66
C VAL A 158 -13.20 -0.82 13.12
N ALA A 159 -13.00 -0.25 11.94
CA ALA A 159 -13.99 0.56 11.22
C ALA A 159 -13.69 0.52 9.71
N PRO A 160 -14.56 1.07 8.83
CA PRO A 160 -14.20 1.30 7.43
C PRO A 160 -12.87 2.03 7.33
N LEU A 161 -11.93 1.47 6.55
CA LEU A 161 -10.58 2.01 6.33
C LEU A 161 -9.73 2.24 7.60
N LYS A 162 -10.11 1.67 8.76
CA LYS A 162 -9.37 1.80 10.02
C LYS A 162 -8.86 0.44 10.51
N LEU A 163 -7.55 0.35 10.71
CA LEU A 163 -6.86 -0.84 11.19
C LEU A 163 -6.27 -0.58 12.58
N SER A 164 -6.31 -1.61 13.42
CA SER A 164 -5.82 -1.54 14.80
C SER A 164 -4.94 -2.75 15.12
N HIS A 165 -3.83 -2.51 15.81
CA HIS A 165 -2.88 -3.49 16.31
C HIS A 165 -2.85 -3.41 17.84
N MET A 166 -3.12 -4.52 18.52
CA MET A 166 -3.05 -4.53 19.98
C MET A 166 -1.60 -4.64 20.42
N ILE A 167 -1.09 -3.58 21.05
CA ILE A 167 0.29 -3.55 21.56
C ILE A 167 0.46 -4.58 22.70
N LEU A 168 -0.62 -4.83 23.44
CA LEU A 168 -0.66 -5.76 24.56
C LEU A 168 -1.21 -7.12 24.09
N SER A 169 -0.37 -8.15 24.12
CA SER A 169 -0.89 -9.51 24.25
C SER A 169 -1.28 -9.69 25.72
N GLU A 170 -2.54 -10.03 25.98
CA GLU A 170 -3.17 -10.17 27.32
C GLU A 170 -2.39 -11.03 28.34
N LYS A 171 -1.31 -11.71 27.92
CA LYS A 171 -0.64 -12.76 28.70
C LYS A 171 0.66 -12.34 29.40
N THR A 172 1.20 -11.13 29.20
CA THR A 172 2.49 -10.75 29.82
C THR A 172 2.42 -9.38 30.51
N GLY A 173 2.48 -9.37 31.84
CA GLY A 173 2.53 -8.14 32.66
C GLY A 173 3.68 -7.18 32.28
N ILE A 174 4.74 -7.68 31.66
CA ILE A 174 5.88 -6.89 31.17
C ILE A 174 5.45 -5.84 30.12
N ALA A 175 4.55 -6.21 29.20
CA ALA A 175 4.11 -5.29 28.14
C ALA A 175 3.25 -4.15 28.71
N LYS A 176 2.42 -4.47 29.71
CA LYS A 176 1.63 -3.47 30.45
C LYS A 176 2.54 -2.49 31.18
N GLN A 177 3.53 -3.00 31.89
CA GLN A 177 4.49 -2.17 32.63
C GLN A 177 5.31 -1.26 31.71
N GLN A 178 5.68 -1.74 30.51
CA GLN A 178 6.33 -0.91 29.50
C GLN A 178 5.42 0.20 28.96
N LEU A 179 4.13 -0.08 28.77
CA LEU A 179 3.15 0.91 28.32
C LEU A 179 2.89 1.96 29.41
N GLU A 180 2.70 1.54 30.66
CA GLU A 180 2.56 2.43 31.82
C GLU A 180 3.76 3.36 31.96
N ARG A 181 4.98 2.84 31.76
CA ARG A 181 6.20 3.67 31.74
C ARG A 181 6.17 4.71 30.63
N LYS A 182 5.79 4.32 29.40
CA LYS A 182 5.68 5.25 28.26
C LYS A 182 4.61 6.32 28.49
N CYS A 183 3.49 5.96 29.11
CA CYS A 183 2.38 6.85 29.37
C CYS A 183 2.49 7.57 30.71
N SER A 184 3.53 7.33 31.51
CA SER A 184 3.69 7.88 32.87
C SER A 184 3.55 9.40 32.94
N ASN A 185 4.07 10.13 31.94
CA ASN A 185 3.92 11.58 31.88
C ASN A 185 2.47 11.99 31.56
N ALA A 186 1.77 11.28 30.67
CA ALA A 186 0.38 11.58 30.34
C ALA A 186 -0.55 11.27 31.53
N ILE A 187 -0.34 10.14 32.22
CA ILE A 187 -1.13 9.72 33.39
C ILE A 187 -1.02 10.75 34.53
N LYS A 188 0.12 11.44 34.67
CA LYS A 188 0.28 12.51 35.67
C LYS A 188 -0.66 13.69 35.44
N TYR A 189 -1.00 13.99 34.20
CA TYR A 189 -1.89 15.11 33.84
C TYR A 189 -3.35 14.69 33.72
N ASP A 190 -3.60 13.41 33.41
CA ASP A 190 -4.94 12.84 33.28
C ASP A 190 -4.94 11.42 33.87
N ILE A 191 -5.45 11.30 35.09
CA ILE A 191 -5.39 10.06 35.88
C ILE A 191 -6.34 8.98 35.31
N ASP A 192 -7.40 9.40 34.61
CA ASP A 192 -8.41 8.51 34.05
C ASP A 192 -7.84 7.66 32.90
N LEU A 193 -6.74 8.13 32.28
CA LEU A 193 -6.00 7.35 31.29
C LEU A 193 -5.53 5.99 31.82
N GLN A 194 -5.28 5.86 33.13
CA GLN A 194 -4.79 4.62 33.74
C GLN A 194 -5.76 3.45 33.55
N GLU A 195 -7.08 3.70 33.61
CA GLU A 195 -8.09 2.68 33.39
C GLU A 195 -8.17 2.23 31.93
N HIS A 196 -7.88 3.14 31.01
CA HIS A 196 -7.94 2.92 29.57
C HIS A 196 -6.72 2.20 28.99
N LEU A 197 -5.58 2.15 29.70
CA LEU A 197 -4.35 1.50 29.23
C LEU A 197 -4.54 0.02 28.89
N ASN A 198 -5.41 -0.68 29.61
CA ASN A 198 -5.68 -2.10 29.36
C ASN A 198 -6.33 -2.34 28.00
N ARG A 199 -6.97 -1.31 27.42
CA ARG A 199 -7.62 -1.33 26.11
C ARG A 199 -6.83 -0.56 25.05
N ALA A 200 -5.59 -0.16 25.36
CA ALA A 200 -4.76 0.60 24.44
C ALA A 200 -4.44 -0.20 23.18
N GLN A 201 -4.71 0.40 22.03
CA GLN A 201 -4.41 -0.17 20.72
C GLN A 201 -3.67 0.85 19.86
N GLU A 202 -2.74 0.37 19.05
CA GLU A 202 -2.07 1.18 18.04
C GLU A 202 -2.93 1.22 16.78
N THR A 203 -3.35 2.40 16.35
CA THR A 203 -3.99 2.55 15.04
C THR A 203 -2.93 2.49 13.95
N ILE A 204 -3.07 1.55 13.01
CA ILE A 204 -2.22 1.50 11.82
C ILE A 204 -2.89 2.35 10.74
N ASN A 205 -2.42 3.58 10.60
CA ASN A 205 -2.82 4.49 9.53
C ASN A 205 -2.03 4.21 8.23
N PRO A 206 -2.39 4.82 7.08
CA PRO A 206 -1.70 4.58 5.81
C PRO A 206 -0.20 4.90 5.84
N MET A 207 0.21 5.97 6.54
CA MET A 207 1.62 6.33 6.73
C MET A 207 2.39 5.19 7.39
N ARG A 208 1.87 4.68 8.51
CA ARG A 208 2.49 3.59 9.27
C ARG A 208 2.53 2.31 8.46
N ALA A 209 1.45 1.98 7.73
CA ALA A 209 1.42 0.82 6.86
C ALA A 209 2.48 0.91 5.74
N LEU A 210 2.64 2.09 5.12
CA LEU A 210 3.63 2.33 4.08
C LEU A 210 5.06 2.13 4.60
N GLU A 211 5.39 2.69 5.77
CA GLU A 211 6.69 2.47 6.42
C GLU A 211 6.95 0.98 6.67
N LEU A 212 5.97 0.27 7.21
CA LEU A 212 6.09 -1.17 7.47
C LEU A 212 6.32 -1.96 6.19
N PHE A 213 5.55 -1.69 5.14
CA PHE A 213 5.67 -2.37 3.86
C PHE A 213 7.04 -2.15 3.21
N LYS A 214 7.60 -0.94 3.29
CA LYS A 214 8.97 -0.65 2.82
C LYS A 214 10.05 -1.45 3.54
N LEU A 215 9.83 -1.89 4.78
CA LEU A 215 10.78 -2.74 5.51
C LEU A 215 10.78 -4.20 5.03
N MET A 216 9.77 -4.64 4.27
CA MET A 216 9.63 -6.03 3.84
C MET A 216 10.63 -6.36 2.72
N PRO A 217 11.53 -7.35 2.89
CA PRO A 217 12.40 -7.81 1.80
C PRO A 217 11.60 -8.47 0.67
N ASP A 218 12.15 -8.47 -0.55
CA ASP A 218 11.49 -9.05 -1.73
C ASP A 218 11.18 -10.54 -1.57
N GLU A 219 12.13 -11.31 -1.02
CA GLU A 219 11.95 -12.73 -0.72
C GLU A 219 10.75 -12.98 0.20
N ASP A 220 10.57 -12.13 1.21
CA ASP A 220 9.47 -12.22 2.16
C ASP A 220 8.14 -11.81 1.48
N ALA A 221 8.17 -10.82 0.59
CA ALA A 221 6.98 -10.41 -0.17
C ALA A 221 6.49 -11.54 -1.09
N MET A 222 7.41 -12.30 -1.70
CA MET A 222 7.09 -13.47 -2.53
C MET A 222 6.35 -14.55 -1.76
N LEU A 223 6.71 -14.80 -0.50
CA LEU A 223 6.08 -15.83 0.36
C LEU A 223 4.58 -15.61 0.56
N ILE A 224 4.13 -14.35 0.50
CA ILE A 224 2.73 -13.94 0.70
C ILE A 224 2.06 -13.48 -0.60
N GLY A 225 2.67 -13.78 -1.75
CA GLY A 225 2.02 -13.68 -3.06
C GLY A 225 2.40 -12.49 -3.94
N PHE A 226 3.28 -11.59 -3.47
CA PHE A 226 3.79 -10.51 -4.30
C PHE A 226 4.82 -11.02 -5.32
N LEU A 227 5.08 -10.22 -6.35
CA LEU A 227 6.01 -10.51 -7.44
C LEU A 227 6.96 -9.33 -7.64
N PRO A 228 7.98 -9.13 -6.78
CA PRO A 228 8.95 -8.07 -6.99
C PRO A 228 9.72 -8.24 -8.32
N PRO A 229 10.04 -7.15 -9.04
CA PRO A 229 9.72 -5.75 -8.74
C PRO A 229 8.32 -5.29 -9.19
N ILE A 230 7.53 -6.17 -9.84
CA ILE A 230 6.26 -5.86 -10.52
C ILE A 230 5.13 -5.53 -9.55
N THR A 231 5.06 -6.25 -8.45
CA THR A 231 4.13 -5.95 -7.35
C THR A 231 4.87 -6.01 -6.02
N ARG A 232 4.67 -4.98 -5.22
CA ARG A 232 5.26 -4.77 -3.89
C ARG A 232 4.18 -4.25 -2.94
N PRO A 233 4.21 -4.63 -1.65
CA PRO A 233 3.13 -4.27 -0.74
C PRO A 233 2.90 -2.76 -0.57
N GLU A 234 3.97 -1.97 -0.61
CA GLU A 234 3.93 -0.51 -0.50
C GLU A 234 3.15 0.17 -1.63
N GLN A 235 3.06 -0.46 -2.81
CA GLN A 235 2.27 0.06 -3.93
C GLN A 235 0.75 0.01 -3.66
N MET A 236 0.30 -0.73 -2.63
CA MET A 236 -1.11 -0.74 -2.21
C MET A 236 -1.50 0.54 -1.46
N ILE A 237 -0.51 1.34 -1.05
CA ILE A 237 -0.70 2.61 -0.37
C ILE A 237 -0.50 3.74 -1.37
N LEU A 238 -1.58 4.46 -1.68
CA LEU A 238 -1.55 5.54 -2.65
C LEU A 238 -0.82 6.75 -2.09
N THR A 239 0.22 7.19 -2.79
CA THR A 239 0.91 8.47 -2.57
C THR A 239 0.68 9.44 -3.73
N HIS A 240 0.41 8.89 -4.91
CA HIS A 240 0.05 9.60 -6.12
C HIS A 240 -1.19 8.92 -6.69
N LEU A 241 -2.11 9.71 -7.23
CA LEU A 241 -3.30 9.22 -7.91
C LEU A 241 -3.16 9.55 -9.41
N PRO A 242 -3.28 8.57 -10.31
CA PRO A 242 -3.36 8.87 -11.73
C PRO A 242 -4.66 9.62 -12.01
N VAL A 243 -4.56 10.69 -12.79
CA VAL A 243 -5.69 11.46 -13.31
C VAL A 243 -5.90 10.99 -14.74
N PRO A 244 -7.11 10.51 -15.10
CA PRO A 244 -7.36 10.01 -16.43
C PRO A 244 -7.25 11.12 -17.50
N PRO A 245 -7.04 10.74 -18.76
CA PRO A 245 -7.16 11.66 -19.89
C PRO A 245 -8.52 12.37 -19.96
N ALA A 246 -8.56 13.50 -20.66
CA ALA A 246 -9.77 14.33 -20.81
C ALA A 246 -10.65 13.98 -22.02
N CYS A 247 -10.19 13.07 -22.89
CA CYS A 247 -10.84 12.61 -24.12
C CYS A 247 -11.82 11.46 -23.87
#